data_AF-A0A9D9XCZ8-F1
#
_entry.id   AF-A0A9D9XCZ8-F1
#
_cell.length_a   1.000
_cell.length_b   1.000
_cell.length_c   1.000
_cell.angle_alpha   90.00
_cell.angle_beta   90.00
_cell.angle_gamma   90.00
#
_symmetry.space_group_name_H-M   'P 1'
#
loop_
_entity.id
_entity.type
_entity.pdbx_description
1 polymer ?
#
loop_
_entity_poly.entity_id
_entity_poly.type
_entity_poly.pdbx_seq_one_letter_code
_entity_poly.pdbx_strand_id
1 'polypeptide(L)'
;AYYDPNPVVILEHKGLYWSKIPGTEGAMSIEPDEDYIIPIGKARVVQEANDLAVSKGETCVVITYGRGVYWTLEAAKDVQDRVEIIDLRSLNPLDISAINEAVVKHGKVMLVTEESIESTFTLGLAGRIQRDNFQSLDAPISIVGSVDTPAIPLNSILEAELLPNAEKVRIELEKLLEY
;
A
#
# COMPACT_ATOMS: atom_id res chain seq x y z
N ALA A 1 -19.93 3.46 5.80
CA ALA A 1 -20.29 4.54 4.84
C ALA A 1 -21.74 4.96 5.04
N TYR A 2 -22.73 4.08 4.79
CA TYR A 2 -24.16 4.41 4.90
C TYR A 2 -24.57 4.97 6.27
N TYR A 3 -24.00 4.45 7.35
CA TYR A 3 -24.29 4.90 8.73
C TYR A 3 -23.55 6.18 9.16
N ASP A 4 -22.62 6.71 8.35
CA ASP A 4 -21.88 7.92 8.72
C ASP A 4 -22.77 9.16 8.46
N PRO A 5 -22.87 10.11 9.41
CA PRO A 5 -23.68 11.31 9.22
C PRO A 5 -23.08 12.32 8.24
N ASN A 6 -21.84 12.12 7.79
CA ASN A 6 -21.14 12.99 6.86
C ASN A 6 -21.18 12.45 5.41
N PRO A 7 -20.95 13.30 4.39
CA PRO A 7 -20.74 12.83 3.03
C PRO A 7 -19.52 11.92 2.93
N VAL A 8 -19.70 10.69 2.43
CA VAL A 8 -18.64 9.71 2.23
C VAL A 8 -18.51 9.37 0.74
N VAL A 9 -17.29 9.42 0.22
CA VAL A 9 -16.95 8.96 -1.13
C VAL A 9 -16.29 7.59 -1.03
N ILE A 10 -16.86 6.59 -1.71
CA ILE A 10 -16.30 5.24 -1.82
C ILE A 10 -15.78 5.05 -3.24
N LEU A 11 -14.49 4.72 -3.35
CA LEU A 11 -13.81 4.46 -4.61
C LEU A 11 -13.59 2.95 -4.74
N GLU A 12 -14.33 2.31 -5.63
CA GLU A 12 -14.24 0.87 -5.86
C GLU A 12 -13.31 0.59 -7.03
N HIS A 13 -12.26 -0.18 -6.79
CA HIS A 13 -11.30 -0.51 -7.83
C HIS A 13 -11.88 -1.59 -8.77
N LYS A 14 -12.20 -1.22 -10.02
CA LYS A 14 -12.85 -2.10 -11.00
C LYS A 14 -12.13 -3.44 -11.21
N GLY A 15 -10.80 -3.45 -11.15
CA GLY A 15 -10.00 -4.66 -11.39
C GLY A 15 -10.03 -5.66 -10.24
N LEU A 16 -10.52 -5.24 -9.06
CA LEU A 16 -10.72 -6.16 -7.93
C LEU A 16 -12.10 -6.82 -7.97
N TYR A 17 -13.01 -6.36 -8.84
CA TYR A 17 -14.29 -7.02 -9.01
C TYR A 17 -14.11 -8.44 -9.54
N TRP A 18 -14.80 -9.38 -8.89
CA TRP A 18 -14.85 -10.81 -9.23
C TRP A 18 -13.49 -11.53 -9.21
N SER A 19 -12.43 -10.89 -8.73
CA SER A 19 -11.07 -11.44 -8.68
C SER A 19 -10.60 -12.14 -9.97
N LYS A 20 -10.94 -11.57 -11.13
CA LYS A 20 -10.63 -12.16 -12.44
C LYS A 20 -9.24 -11.81 -12.98
N ILE A 21 -8.57 -10.86 -12.36
CA ILE A 21 -7.20 -10.50 -12.73
C ILE A 21 -6.25 -11.40 -11.94
N PRO A 22 -5.27 -12.07 -12.58
CA PRO A 22 -4.28 -12.87 -11.86
C PRO A 22 -3.67 -12.08 -10.69
N GLY A 23 -3.56 -12.72 -9.52
CA GLY A 23 -3.06 -12.09 -8.31
C GLY A 23 -4.10 -11.27 -7.53
N THR A 24 -5.38 -11.29 -7.92
CA THR A 24 -6.49 -10.69 -7.13
C THR A 24 -7.30 -11.72 -6.35
N GLU A 25 -6.89 -12.98 -6.30
CA GLU A 25 -7.70 -14.09 -5.76
C GLU A 25 -8.10 -13.83 -4.30
N GLY A 26 -7.22 -13.17 -3.52
CA GLY A 26 -7.48 -12.77 -2.15
C GLY A 26 -8.43 -11.58 -1.96
N ALA A 27 -8.92 -10.96 -3.06
CA ALA A 27 -9.88 -9.86 -2.99
C ALA A 27 -11.32 -10.31 -2.78
N MET A 28 -11.61 -11.60 -3.01
CA MET A 28 -12.86 -12.22 -2.59
C MET A 28 -12.81 -12.52 -1.10
N SER A 29 -13.94 -12.28 -0.44
CA SER A 29 -14.16 -12.69 0.94
C SER A 29 -15.45 -13.50 1.04
N ILE A 30 -15.53 -14.32 2.08
CA ILE A 30 -16.82 -14.90 2.49
C ILE A 30 -17.73 -13.72 2.86
N GLU A 31 -18.98 -13.77 2.41
CA GLU A 31 -19.97 -12.75 2.75
C GLU A 31 -20.03 -12.59 4.28
N PRO A 32 -19.75 -11.38 4.81
CA PRO A 32 -19.71 -11.16 6.23
C PRO A 32 -21.12 -11.10 6.82
N ASP A 33 -21.19 -11.07 8.15
CA ASP A 33 -22.43 -10.87 8.89
C ASP A 33 -23.09 -9.52 8.54
N GLU A 34 -24.42 -9.43 8.69
CA GLU A 34 -25.18 -8.20 8.42
C GLU A 34 -24.75 -7.02 9.30
N ASP A 35 -24.26 -7.30 10.51
CA ASP A 35 -23.75 -6.30 11.45
C ASP A 35 -22.24 -6.03 11.30
N TYR A 36 -21.59 -6.58 10.27
CA TYR A 36 -20.16 -6.37 10.04
C TYR A 36 -19.85 -4.94 9.60
N ILE A 37 -19.19 -4.19 10.48
CA ILE A 37 -18.85 -2.79 10.26
C ILE A 37 -17.34 -2.60 10.31
N ILE A 38 -16.79 -2.02 9.25
CA ILE A 38 -15.41 -1.53 9.23
C ILE A 38 -15.41 -0.03 9.62
N PRO A 39 -14.65 0.37 10.65
CA PRO A 39 -14.54 1.77 11.02
C PRO A 39 -13.80 2.58 9.95
N ILE A 40 -14.36 3.75 9.61
CA ILE A 40 -13.69 4.73 8.73
C ILE A 40 -12.49 5.32 9.47
N GLY A 41 -11.39 5.53 8.74
CA GLY A 41 -10.16 6.08 9.30
C GLY A 41 -9.31 5.08 10.07
N LYS A 42 -9.57 3.78 9.89
CA LYS A 42 -8.74 2.71 10.46
C LYS A 42 -8.06 1.90 9.38
N ALA A 43 -6.74 1.81 9.44
CA ALA A 43 -5.96 0.94 8.59
C ALA A 43 -6.08 -0.52 9.08
N ARG A 44 -5.64 -1.48 8.27
CA ARG A 44 -5.44 -2.86 8.71
C ARG A 44 -4.04 -3.33 8.32
N VAL A 45 -3.49 -4.22 9.14
CA VAL A 45 -2.30 -4.99 8.77
C VAL A 45 -2.78 -6.20 7.97
N VAL A 46 -2.27 -6.34 6.75
CA VAL A 46 -2.61 -7.44 5.82
C VAL A 46 -1.63 -8.60 5.97
N GLN A 47 -0.37 -8.27 6.24
CA GLN A 47 0.73 -9.20 6.46
C GLN A 47 1.66 -8.58 7.50
N GLU A 48 2.09 -9.35 8.49
CA GLU A 48 3.07 -8.92 9.50
C GLU A 48 4.46 -9.44 9.13
N ALA A 49 5.50 -8.64 9.37
CA ALA A 49 6.86 -9.13 9.34
C ALA A 49 7.18 -9.94 10.60
N ASN A 50 8.16 -10.84 10.51
CA ASN A 50 8.61 -11.66 11.62
C ASN A 50 9.32 -10.82 12.70
N ASP A 51 8.98 -11.03 13.97
CA ASP A 51 9.56 -10.29 15.10
C ASP A 51 11.09 -10.37 15.18
N LEU A 52 11.68 -11.52 14.82
CA LEU A 52 13.13 -11.67 14.81
C LEU A 52 13.77 -10.79 13.72
N ALA A 53 13.17 -10.73 12.53
CA ALA A 53 13.64 -9.86 11.46
C ALA A 53 13.49 -8.38 11.84
N VAL A 54 12.37 -8.01 12.48
CA VAL A 54 12.14 -6.65 13.01
C VAL A 54 13.24 -6.29 14.02
N SER A 55 13.55 -7.18 14.97
CA SER A 55 14.59 -6.95 15.98
C SER A 55 16.00 -6.76 15.41
N LYS A 56 16.25 -7.26 14.19
CA LYS A 56 17.52 -7.13 13.47
C LYS A 56 17.58 -5.90 12.56
N GLY A 57 16.47 -5.15 12.42
CA GLY A 57 16.38 -4.03 11.47
C GLY A 57 16.37 -4.47 10.01
N GLU A 58 15.97 -5.72 9.73
CA GLU A 58 16.03 -6.32 8.39
C GLU A 58 14.72 -6.16 7.61
N THR A 59 13.79 -5.33 8.09
CA THR A 59 12.40 -5.28 7.63
C THR A 59 12.03 -3.95 7.00
N CYS A 60 10.91 -3.93 6.28
CA CYS A 60 10.28 -2.69 5.83
C CYS A 60 8.76 -2.78 5.99
N VAL A 61 8.10 -1.62 5.98
CA VAL A 61 6.66 -1.51 5.87
C VAL A 61 6.27 -0.99 4.49
N VAL A 62 5.29 -1.64 3.87
CA VAL A 62 4.63 -1.16 2.65
C VAL A 62 3.25 -0.62 3.02
N ILE A 63 3.03 0.67 2.75
CA ILE A 63 1.75 1.35 3.03
C ILE A 63 1.04 1.59 1.70
N THR A 64 -0.19 1.08 1.58
CA THR A 64 -0.91 1.07 0.30
C THR A 64 -2.43 0.98 0.50
N TYR A 65 -3.19 0.93 -0.59
CA TYR A 65 -4.64 0.75 -0.63
C TYR A 65 -5.04 0.16 -2.00
N GLY A 66 -6.27 -0.35 -2.07
CA GLY A 66 -6.83 -0.85 -3.34
C GLY A 66 -5.98 -1.96 -3.97
N ARG A 67 -5.65 -1.82 -5.25
CA ARG A 67 -4.88 -2.86 -5.98
C ARG A 67 -3.44 -2.99 -5.48
N GLY A 68 -2.87 -1.94 -4.90
CA GLY A 68 -1.50 -1.95 -4.39
C GLY A 68 -1.26 -2.96 -3.26
N VAL A 69 -2.29 -3.29 -2.47
CA VAL A 69 -2.23 -4.37 -1.48
C VAL A 69 -1.82 -5.70 -2.12
N TYR A 70 -2.44 -6.03 -3.24
CA TYR A 70 -2.24 -7.31 -3.91
C TYR A 70 -0.94 -7.36 -4.71
N TRP A 71 -0.58 -6.27 -5.40
CA TRP A 71 0.75 -6.18 -6.02
C TRP A 71 1.86 -6.37 -4.97
N THR A 72 1.68 -5.83 -3.77
CA THR A 72 2.62 -5.99 -2.67
C THR A 72 2.64 -7.42 -2.15
N LEU A 73 1.49 -8.06 -1.92
CA LEU A 73 1.42 -9.48 -1.53
C LEU A 73 2.11 -10.39 -2.55
N GLU A 74 1.94 -10.12 -3.84
CA GLU A 74 2.59 -10.86 -4.91
C GLU A 74 4.11 -10.63 -4.93
N ALA A 75 4.55 -9.38 -4.78
CA ALA A 75 5.95 -9.00 -4.75
C ALA A 75 6.71 -9.53 -3.53
N ALA A 76 6.03 -9.64 -2.39
CA ALA A 76 6.64 -10.03 -1.12
C ALA A 76 6.73 -11.55 -0.91
N LYS A 77 6.28 -12.40 -1.84
CA LYS A 77 6.18 -13.86 -1.65
C LYS A 77 7.46 -14.51 -1.10
N ASP A 78 8.62 -14.09 -1.60
CA ASP A 78 9.93 -14.66 -1.24
C ASP A 78 10.59 -13.95 -0.04
N VAL A 79 10.01 -12.85 0.44
CA VAL A 79 10.53 -12.02 1.55
C VAL A 79 9.43 -11.66 2.56
N GLN A 80 8.37 -12.47 2.63
CA GLN A 80 7.16 -12.15 3.39
C GLN A 80 7.41 -11.97 4.88
N ASP A 81 8.42 -12.67 5.41
CA ASP A 81 8.89 -12.58 6.79
C ASP A 81 9.59 -11.25 7.11
N ARG A 82 9.92 -10.45 6.09
CA ARG A 82 10.60 -9.16 6.23
C ARG A 82 9.73 -7.96 5.89
N VAL A 83 8.47 -8.18 5.48
CA VAL A 83 7.60 -7.13 4.93
C VAL A 83 6.28 -7.08 5.68
N GLU A 84 6.02 -5.95 6.34
CA GLU A 84 4.70 -5.63 6.87
C GLU A 84 3.89 -4.84 5.84
N ILE A 85 2.62 -5.20 5.63
CA ILE A 85 1.74 -4.55 4.65
C ILE A 85 0.59 -3.88 5.37
N ILE A 86 0.49 -2.55 5.23
CA ILE A 86 -0.62 -1.75 5.75
C ILE A 86 -1.54 -1.33 4.62
N ASP A 87 -2.79 -1.78 4.72
CA ASP A 87 -3.90 -1.31 3.88
C ASP A 87 -4.59 -0.15 4.59
N LEU A 88 -4.47 1.05 4.02
CA LEU A 88 -4.99 2.29 4.59
C LEU A 88 -6.52 2.24 4.77
N ARG A 89 -7.24 1.57 3.87
CA ARG A 89 -8.72 1.53 3.73
C ARG A 89 -9.42 2.89 3.56
N SER A 90 -9.01 3.92 4.29
CA SER A 90 -9.53 5.29 4.26
C SER A 90 -8.41 6.26 3.92
N LEU A 91 -8.64 7.12 2.92
CA LEU A 91 -7.69 8.17 2.54
C LEU A 91 -7.92 9.47 3.30
N ASN A 92 -9.13 9.66 3.84
CA ASN A 92 -9.47 10.79 4.69
C ASN A 92 -10.71 10.46 5.55
N PRO A 93 -10.62 10.47 6.90
CA PRO A 93 -9.39 10.63 7.69
C PRO A 93 -8.43 9.45 7.52
N LEU A 94 -7.12 9.71 7.71
CA LEU A 94 -6.08 8.68 7.72
C LEU A 94 -5.87 8.13 9.13
N ASP A 95 -5.49 6.86 9.21
CA ASP A 95 -5.01 6.24 10.46
C ASP A 95 -3.53 6.59 10.70
N ILE A 96 -3.28 7.85 11.07
CA ILE A 96 -1.91 8.36 11.28
C ILE A 96 -1.18 7.62 12.40
N SER A 97 -1.90 7.12 13.41
CA SER A 97 -1.30 6.32 14.50
C SER A 97 -0.68 5.05 13.94
N ALA A 98 -1.48 4.27 13.20
CA ALA A 98 -1.01 3.02 12.60
C ALA A 98 0.18 3.24 11.65
N ILE A 99 0.14 4.32 10.86
CA ILE A 99 1.24 4.68 9.96
C ILE A 99 2.53 4.97 10.76
N ASN A 100 2.47 5.86 11.75
CA ASN A 100 3.64 6.24 12.52
C ASN A 100 4.20 5.07 13.33
N GLU A 101 3.34 4.27 13.95
CA GLU A 101 3.75 3.07 14.70
C GLU A 101 4.54 2.10 13.83
N ALA A 102 4.08 1.85 12.61
CA ALA A 102 4.77 0.96 11.67
C ALA A 102 6.07 1.56 11.12
N VAL A 103 6.09 2.87 10.85
CA VAL A 103 7.32 3.56 10.43
C VAL A 103 8.39 3.45 11.50
N VAL A 104 8.03 3.68 12.78
CA VAL A 104 8.96 3.54 13.90
C VAL A 104 9.39 2.08 14.10
N LYS A 105 8.49 1.13 13.87
CA LYS A 105 8.78 -0.31 13.99
C LYS A 105 9.80 -0.79 12.95
N HIS A 106 9.70 -0.31 11.72
CA HIS A 106 10.44 -0.89 10.58
C HIS A 106 11.58 -0.03 10.05
N GLY A 107 11.52 1.30 10.22
CA GLY A 107 12.51 2.27 9.75
C GLY A 107 12.63 2.43 8.22
N LYS A 108 12.22 1.42 7.44
CA LYS A 108 12.18 1.45 5.97
C LYS A 108 10.74 1.46 5.49
N VAL A 109 10.41 2.42 4.64
CA VAL A 109 9.03 2.65 4.19
C VAL A 109 8.95 2.64 2.67
N MET A 110 8.00 1.88 2.15
CA MET A 110 7.58 1.93 0.76
C MET A 110 6.11 2.34 0.68
N LEU A 111 5.79 3.22 -0.26
CA LEU A 111 4.42 3.52 -0.65
C LEU A 111 4.13 2.88 -2.01
N VAL A 112 3.03 2.15 -2.12
CA VAL A 112 2.56 1.59 -3.40
C VAL A 112 1.22 2.22 -3.73
N THR A 113 1.10 2.83 -4.90
CA THR A 113 -0.13 3.47 -5.37
C THR A 113 -0.33 3.21 -6.86
N GLU A 114 -1.57 3.27 -7.32
CA GLU A 114 -1.89 3.30 -8.76
C GLU A 114 -1.83 4.71 -9.34
N GLU A 115 -1.90 5.73 -8.50
CA GLU A 115 -1.77 7.13 -8.92
C GLU A 115 -0.39 7.39 -9.56
N SER A 116 -0.30 8.43 -10.38
CA SER A 116 1.00 8.95 -10.81
C SER A 116 1.84 9.36 -9.60
N ILE A 117 3.17 9.30 -9.72
CA ILE A 117 4.05 9.65 -8.59
C ILE A 117 3.99 11.15 -8.27
N GLU A 118 3.91 11.99 -9.30
CA GLU A 118 4.05 13.45 -9.16
C GLU A 118 2.73 14.16 -8.83
N SER A 119 2.78 15.12 -7.91
CA SER A 119 1.63 15.96 -7.51
C SER A 119 0.41 15.21 -6.97
N THR A 120 0.62 14.07 -6.29
CA THR A 120 -0.46 13.18 -5.84
C THR A 120 -0.59 13.04 -4.32
N PHE A 121 -1.65 12.34 -3.88
CA PHE A 121 -1.90 12.04 -2.48
C PHE A 121 -0.71 11.32 -1.84
N THR A 122 -0.15 10.35 -2.55
CA THR A 122 0.95 9.50 -2.09
C THR A 122 2.21 10.32 -1.81
N LEU A 123 2.53 11.30 -2.66
CA LEU A 123 3.67 12.20 -2.43
C LEU A 123 3.45 13.09 -1.19
N GLY A 124 2.21 13.58 -1.00
CA GLY A 124 1.82 14.30 0.21
C GLY A 124 1.92 13.44 1.48
N LEU A 125 1.59 12.14 1.39
CA LEU A 125 1.74 11.18 2.48
C LEU A 125 3.22 10.93 2.80
N ALA A 126 4.07 10.74 1.79
CA ALA A 126 5.52 10.61 1.97
C ALA A 126 6.10 11.82 2.71
N GLY A 127 5.71 13.04 2.32
CA GLY A 127 6.12 14.27 3.00
C GLY A 127 5.68 14.33 4.47
N ARG A 128 4.48 13.84 4.80
CA ARG A 128 4.00 13.75 6.19
C ARG A 128 4.81 12.73 6.99
N ILE A 129 5.02 11.53 6.44
CA ILE A 129 5.82 10.48 7.08
C ILE A 129 7.24 11.00 7.35
N GLN A 130 7.87 11.62 6.36
CA GLN A 130 9.19 12.23 6.49
C GLN A 130 9.22 13.29 7.59
N ARG A 131 8.25 14.21 7.61
CA ARG A 131 8.17 15.28 8.60
C ARG A 131 7.99 14.73 10.02
N ASP A 132 7.12 13.74 10.19
CA ASP A 132 6.69 13.26 11.50
C ASP A 132 7.63 12.19 12.06
N ASN A 133 8.37 11.47 11.21
CA ASN A 133 9.17 10.31 11.60
C ASN A 133 10.64 10.36 11.13
N PHE A 134 11.17 11.54 10.77
CA PHE A 134 12.53 11.69 10.20
C PHE A 134 13.62 10.90 10.94
N GLN A 135 13.59 10.94 12.28
CA GLN A 135 14.60 10.29 13.12
C GLN A 135 14.50 8.77 13.17
N SER A 136 13.39 8.20 12.71
CA SER A 136 13.15 6.75 12.68
C SER A 136 13.40 6.16 11.29
N LEU A 137 13.65 6.98 10.26
CA LEU A 137 13.83 6.50 8.90
C LEU A 137 15.29 6.08 8.64
N ASP A 138 15.48 4.81 8.29
CA ASP A 138 16.79 4.21 7.97
C ASP A 138 17.14 4.33 6.47
N ALA A 139 16.14 4.58 5.63
CA ALA A 139 16.28 4.72 4.19
C ALA A 139 15.33 5.81 3.65
N PRO A 140 15.60 6.39 2.46
CA PRO A 140 14.63 7.23 1.76
C PRO A 140 13.31 6.49 1.55
N ILE A 141 12.19 7.18 1.72
CA ILE A 141 10.86 6.62 1.43
C ILE A 141 10.80 6.26 -0.06
N SER A 142 10.59 4.97 -0.35
CA SER A 142 10.42 4.49 -1.73
C SER A 142 8.97 4.66 -2.16
N ILE A 143 8.73 4.99 -3.42
CA ILE A 143 7.38 5.13 -3.99
C ILE A 143 7.32 4.36 -5.30
N VAL A 144 6.39 3.42 -5.39
CA VAL A 144 6.02 2.73 -6.62
C VAL A 144 4.64 3.22 -7.05
N GLY A 145 4.59 3.94 -8.16
CA GLY A 145 3.38 4.53 -8.72
C GLY A 145 3.34 4.41 -10.25
N SER A 146 2.26 4.89 -10.85
CA SER A 146 2.18 5.00 -12.31
C SER A 146 3.20 6.02 -12.84
N VAL A 147 3.69 5.78 -14.06
CA VAL A 147 4.52 6.76 -14.76
C VAL A 147 3.72 8.04 -14.99
N ASP A 148 4.31 9.21 -14.71
CA ASP A 148 3.67 10.51 -14.93
C ASP A 148 3.55 10.79 -16.44
N THR A 149 2.35 10.59 -16.97
CA THR A 149 2.01 10.88 -18.37
C THR A 149 0.60 11.48 -18.46
N PRO A 150 0.29 12.25 -19.51
CA PRO A 150 -1.00 12.92 -19.62
C PRO A 150 -2.23 12.00 -19.75
N ALA A 151 -2.04 10.77 -20.23
CA ALA A 151 -3.14 9.83 -20.47
C ALA A 151 -2.67 8.38 -20.44
N ILE A 152 -3.53 7.48 -19.94
CA ILE A 152 -3.31 6.04 -19.99
C ILE A 152 -3.35 5.57 -21.46
N PRO A 153 -2.29 4.92 -21.97
CA PRO A 153 -2.27 4.40 -23.33
C PRO A 153 -3.35 3.35 -23.57
N LEU A 154 -3.97 3.38 -24.75
CA LEU A 154 -4.92 2.33 -25.17
C LEU A 154 -4.20 1.04 -25.63
N ASN A 155 -2.90 1.12 -25.90
CA ASN A 155 -2.10 -0.04 -26.24
C ASN A 155 -1.73 -0.80 -24.96
N SER A 156 -2.06 -2.09 -24.90
CA SER A 156 -1.88 -2.92 -23.69
C SER A 156 -0.43 -3.04 -23.21
N ILE A 157 0.55 -3.03 -24.13
CA ILE A 157 1.97 -3.08 -23.76
C ILE A 157 2.37 -1.77 -23.08
N LEU A 158 1.93 -0.64 -23.63
CA LEU A 158 2.21 0.68 -23.06
C LEU A 158 1.43 0.93 -21.75
N GLU A 159 0.20 0.41 -21.63
CA GLU A 159 -0.57 0.45 -20.38
C GLU A 159 0.14 -0.33 -19.27
N ALA A 160 0.65 -1.53 -19.56
CA ALA A 160 1.41 -2.34 -18.61
C ALA A 160 2.76 -1.68 -18.22
N GLU A 161 3.38 -0.95 -19.14
CA GLU A 161 4.59 -0.17 -18.85
C GLU A 161 4.30 1.07 -18.00
N LEU A 162 3.13 1.69 -18.16
CA LEU A 162 2.73 2.83 -17.34
C LEU A 162 2.31 2.42 -15.93
N LEU A 163 1.43 1.42 -15.80
CA LEU A 163 0.81 1.06 -14.53
C LEU A 163 1.78 0.28 -13.62
N PRO A 164 1.62 0.36 -12.30
CA PRO A 164 2.34 -0.52 -11.38
C PRO A 164 1.95 -1.99 -11.60
N ASN A 165 2.85 -2.88 -11.21
CA ASN A 165 2.61 -4.31 -11.15
C ASN A 165 3.52 -4.93 -10.07
N ALA A 166 3.29 -6.20 -9.75
CA ALA A 166 4.05 -6.91 -8.72
C ALA A 166 5.56 -6.92 -9.01
N GLU A 167 5.98 -7.01 -10.27
CA GLU A 167 7.40 -7.04 -10.63
C GLU A 167 8.09 -5.70 -10.35
N LYS A 168 7.45 -4.58 -10.71
CA LYS A 168 7.95 -3.23 -10.39
C LYS A 168 8.03 -3.02 -8.88
N VAL A 169 7.04 -3.49 -8.13
CA VAL A 169 7.05 -3.44 -6.66
C VAL A 169 8.20 -4.29 -6.09
N ARG A 170 8.38 -5.52 -6.59
CA ARG A 170 9.43 -6.45 -6.15
C ARG A 170 10.82 -5.84 -6.31
N ILE A 171 11.11 -5.26 -7.48
CA ILE A 171 12.40 -4.63 -7.77
C ILE A 171 12.73 -3.52 -6.76
N GLU A 172 11.78 -2.61 -6.49
CA GLU A 172 12.01 -1.52 -5.54
C GLU A 172 12.03 -2.02 -4.08
N LEU A 173 11.31 -3.10 -3.79
CA LEU A 173 11.23 -3.69 -2.46
C LEU A 173 12.56 -4.33 -2.07
N GLU A 174 13.18 -5.08 -2.98
CA GLU A 174 14.51 -5.66 -2.81
C GLU A 174 15.56 -4.57 -2.58
N LYS A 175 15.55 -3.51 -3.39
CA LYS A 175 16.46 -2.36 -3.22
C LYS A 175 16.31 -1.70 -1.85
N LEU A 176 15.07 -1.50 -1.39
CA LEU A 176 14.81 -0.90 -0.08
C LEU A 176 15.31 -1.80 1.05
N LEU A 177 15.06 -3.10 0.97
CA LEU A 177 15.52 -4.07 1.96
C LEU A 177 17.05 -4.16 2.06
N GLU A 178 17.78 -3.85 0.99
CA GLU A 178 19.24 -3.86 0.91
C GLU A 178 19.95 -2.58 1.39
N TYR A 179 19.21 -1.49 1.65
CA TYR A 179 19.77 -0.23 2.16
C TYR A 179 20.43 -0.39 3.54
#